data_AF-A0A9E2LFW0-F1
#
_entry.id   AF-A0A9E2LFW0-F1
#
_cell.length_a   1.000
_cell.length_b   1.000
_cell.length_c   1.000
_cell.angle_alpha   90.00
_cell.angle_beta   90.00
_cell.angle_gamma   90.00
#
_symmetry.space_group_name_H-M   'P 1'
#
loop_
_entity.id
_entity.type
_entity.pdbx_description
1 polymer ?
#
loop_
_entity_poly.entity_id
_entity_poly.type
_entity_poly.pdbx_seq_one_letter_code
_entity_poly.pdbx_strand_id
1 'polypeptide(L)'
;SSKPDAAMRLMKYLAGADSARLRAQTAGQVPIRAAVADAMRTECRTNHQCAFDRFFYSQFLAIAAKSVVMPATPEARVMWPPYTKALTAIIRRNARIRDALSEADWEISRYIGACAGGSTRAGGAR
;
A
#
# COMPACT_ATOMS: atom_id res chain seq x y z
N SER A 1 6.42 9.03 21.96
CA SER A 1 7.09 7.93 22.67
C SER A 1 8.35 8.48 23.32
N SER A 2 8.59 8.19 24.59
CA SER A 2 9.77 8.69 25.33
C SER A 2 11.03 7.82 25.18
N LYS A 3 10.99 6.74 24.37
CA LYS A 3 12.10 5.79 24.22
C LYS A 3 12.38 5.46 22.75
N PRO A 4 12.93 6.40 21.98
CA PRO A 4 13.17 6.22 20.54
C PRO A 4 14.11 5.05 20.24
N ASP A 5 15.19 4.87 21.01
CA ASP A 5 16.17 3.80 20.77
C ASP A 5 15.60 2.40 21.04
N ALA A 6 14.75 2.28 22.06
CA ALA A 6 14.05 1.03 22.33
C ALA A 6 13.05 0.70 21.21
N ALA A 7 12.32 1.72 20.73
CA ALA A 7 11.40 1.56 19.60
C ALA A 7 12.16 1.14 18.33
N MET A 8 13.31 1.76 18.04
CA MET A 8 14.13 1.40 16.87
C MET A 8 14.67 -0.03 16.95
N ARG A 9 15.14 -0.48 18.12
CA ARG A 9 15.57 -1.87 18.33
C ARG A 9 14.43 -2.86 18.10
N LEU A 10 13.25 -2.57 18.62
CA LEU A 10 12.06 -3.39 18.40
C LEU A 10 11.68 -3.42 16.92
N MET A 11 11.64 -2.27 16.24
CA MET A 11 11.33 -2.21 14.80
C MET A 11 12.32 -3.02 13.97
N LYS A 12 13.61 -2.95 14.29
CA LYS A 12 14.65 -3.76 13.64
C LYS A 12 14.40 -5.27 13.83
N TYR A 13 14.01 -5.69 15.03
CA TYR A 13 13.64 -7.08 15.31
C TYR A 13 12.40 -7.52 14.53
N LEU A 14 11.34 -6.70 14.51
CA LEU A 14 10.10 -6.99 13.76
C LEU A 14 10.32 -7.02 12.23
N ALA A 15 11.26 -6.23 11.73
CA ALA A 15 11.69 -6.24 10.33
C ALA A 15 12.74 -7.33 10.02
N GLY A 16 13.12 -8.15 11.01
CA GLY A 16 14.06 -9.26 10.88
C GLY A 16 13.49 -10.45 10.11
N ALA A 17 14.36 -11.42 9.79
CA ALA A 17 14.01 -12.60 8.99
C ALA A 17 12.99 -13.49 9.69
N ASP A 18 13.19 -13.81 10.98
CA ASP A 18 12.29 -14.67 11.76
C ASP A 18 10.89 -14.06 11.90
N SER A 19 10.84 -12.77 12.23
CA SER A 19 9.59 -12.01 12.31
C SER A 19 8.86 -11.91 10.97
N ALA A 20 9.59 -11.87 9.86
CA ALA A 20 8.99 -11.88 8.52
C ALA A 20 8.46 -13.27 8.15
N ARG A 21 9.21 -14.33 8.46
CA ARG A 21 8.78 -15.73 8.27
C ARG A 21 7.54 -16.06 9.08
N LEU A 22 7.50 -15.65 10.34
CA LEU A 22 6.35 -15.85 11.21
C LEU A 22 5.09 -15.18 10.63
N ARG A 23 5.19 -13.91 10.22
CA ARG A 23 4.06 -13.19 9.58
C ARG A 23 3.58 -13.84 8.29
N ALA A 24 4.50 -14.38 7.50
CA ALA A 24 4.14 -15.11 6.29
C ALA A 24 3.37 -16.40 6.61
N GLN A 25 3.76 -17.13 7.65
CA GLN A 25 3.10 -18.36 8.07
C GLN A 25 1.76 -18.12 8.76
N THR A 26 1.64 -17.09 9.60
CA THR A 26 0.45 -16.87 10.42
C THR A 26 -0.58 -15.95 9.77
N ALA A 27 -0.13 -14.98 8.96
CA ALA A 27 -0.98 -13.94 8.40
C ALA A 27 -0.98 -13.92 6.86
N GLY A 28 -0.28 -14.86 6.21
CA GLY A 28 -0.20 -14.93 4.74
C GLY A 28 0.50 -13.73 4.10
N GLN A 29 1.29 -12.97 4.85
CA GLN A 29 2.02 -11.82 4.31
C GLN A 29 3.20 -12.27 3.46
N VAL A 30 3.49 -11.54 2.38
CA VAL A 30 4.71 -11.78 1.60
C VAL A 30 5.88 -11.03 2.25
N PRO A 31 7.00 -11.70 2.60
CA PRO A 31 8.18 -11.02 3.11
C PRO A 31 8.72 -9.99 2.11
N ILE A 32 8.99 -8.77 2.56
CA ILE A 32 9.63 -7.71 1.74
C ILE A 32 11.08 -8.10 1.38
N ARG A 33 11.75 -8.85 2.26
CA ARG A 33 13.11 -9.34 2.03
C ARG A 33 13.07 -10.53 1.07
N ALA A 34 13.54 -10.34 -0.16
CA ALA A 34 13.59 -11.37 -1.19
C ALA A 34 14.24 -12.68 -0.70
N ALA A 35 15.39 -12.59 -0.01
CA ALA A 35 16.09 -13.77 0.51
C ALA A 35 15.24 -14.63 1.48
N VAL A 36 14.37 -14.00 2.30
CA VAL A 36 13.47 -14.73 3.20
C VAL A 36 12.37 -15.41 2.39
N ALA A 37 11.78 -14.70 1.44
CA ALA A 37 10.72 -15.23 0.59
C ALA A 37 11.23 -16.38 -0.31
N ASP A 38 12.45 -16.28 -0.86
CA ASP A 38 13.05 -17.32 -1.70
C ASP A 38 13.44 -18.57 -0.90
N ALA A 39 13.96 -18.38 0.32
CA ALA A 39 14.20 -19.50 1.24
C ALA A 39 12.89 -20.22 1.58
N MET A 40 11.85 -19.47 1.95
CA MET A 40 10.53 -20.03 2.24
C MET A 40 9.92 -20.75 1.03
N ARG A 41 10.05 -20.18 -0.17
CA ARG A 41 9.63 -20.83 -1.42
C ARG A 41 10.31 -22.20 -1.57
N THR A 42 11.63 -22.25 -1.40
CA THR A 42 12.42 -23.48 -1.53
C THR A 42 12.01 -24.54 -0.52
N GLU A 43 11.85 -24.17 0.76
CA GLU A 43 11.37 -25.08 1.80
C GLU A 43 9.98 -25.65 1.45
N CYS A 44 9.09 -24.78 1.00
CA CYS A 44 7.70 -25.12 0.76
C CYS A 44 7.46 -25.89 -0.55
N ARG A 45 8.43 -25.92 -1.48
CA ARG A 45 8.44 -26.85 -2.63
C ARG A 45 8.45 -28.31 -2.20
N THR A 46 9.16 -28.59 -1.11
CA THR A 46 9.33 -29.96 -0.58
C THR A 46 8.33 -30.27 0.53
N ASN A 47 7.80 -29.27 1.21
CA ASN A 47 6.79 -29.42 2.24
C ASN A 47 5.37 -29.16 1.70
N HIS A 48 4.64 -30.22 1.41
CA HIS A 48 3.26 -30.15 0.90
C HIS A 48 2.23 -29.51 1.85
N GLN A 49 2.57 -29.35 3.12
CA GLN A 49 1.72 -28.67 4.11
C GLN A 49 1.97 -27.16 4.17
N CYS A 50 2.97 -26.65 3.43
CA CYS A 50 3.30 -25.23 3.48
C CYS A 50 2.38 -24.39 2.58
N ALA A 51 1.71 -23.40 3.18
CA ALA A 51 0.81 -22.48 2.50
C ALA A 51 1.52 -21.50 1.53
N PHE A 52 2.84 -21.30 1.67
CA PHE A 52 3.57 -20.22 0.98
C PHE A 52 3.85 -20.51 -0.51
N ASP A 53 4.20 -21.74 -0.88
CA ASP A 53 4.78 -22.03 -2.22
C ASP A 53 3.80 -22.55 -3.26
N ARG A 54 2.68 -23.19 -2.87
CA ARG A 54 1.99 -24.04 -3.84
C ARG A 54 1.27 -23.29 -4.99
N PHE A 55 1.03 -21.99 -4.85
CA PHE A 55 0.42 -21.16 -5.90
C PHE A 55 0.59 -19.65 -5.64
N PHE A 56 0.59 -19.23 -4.38
CA PHE A 56 0.43 -17.83 -4.02
C PHE A 56 1.65 -16.95 -4.35
N TYR A 57 2.88 -17.36 -3.99
CA TYR A 57 4.04 -16.49 -4.12
C TYR A 57 4.46 -16.24 -5.58
N SER A 58 4.38 -17.24 -6.46
CA SER A 58 4.68 -17.06 -7.89
C SER A 58 3.67 -16.14 -8.58
N GLN A 59 2.38 -16.27 -8.25
CA GLN A 59 1.33 -15.37 -8.73
C GLN A 59 1.49 -13.96 -8.16
N PHE A 60 1.84 -13.84 -6.89
CA PHE A 60 2.15 -12.55 -6.27
C PHE A 60 3.27 -11.83 -7.02
N LEU A 61 4.39 -12.51 -7.31
CA LEU A 61 5.51 -11.91 -8.06
C LEU A 61 5.07 -11.47 -9.47
N ALA A 62 4.24 -12.28 -10.15
CA ALA A 62 3.71 -11.93 -11.46
C ALA A 62 2.81 -10.69 -11.44
N ILE A 63 2.01 -10.50 -10.39
CA ILE A 63 1.18 -9.32 -10.18
C ILE A 63 2.06 -8.12 -9.77
N ALA A 64 3.00 -8.32 -8.85
CA ALA A 64 3.89 -7.28 -8.36
C ALA A 64 4.73 -6.67 -9.48
N ALA A 65 5.20 -7.48 -10.43
CA ALA A 65 5.93 -7.02 -11.62
C ALA A 65 5.13 -6.09 -12.54
N LYS A 66 3.79 -6.14 -12.47
CA LYS A 66 2.88 -5.28 -13.25
C LYS A 66 2.25 -4.16 -12.41
N SER A 67 2.52 -4.17 -11.11
CA SER A 67 1.91 -3.23 -10.17
C SER A 67 2.69 -1.92 -10.12
N VAL A 68 1.99 -0.83 -9.81
CA VAL A 68 2.59 0.49 -9.60
C VAL A 68 2.69 0.74 -8.10
N VAL A 69 3.83 1.25 -7.65
CA VAL A 69 4.00 1.67 -6.25
C VAL A 69 3.08 2.84 -5.96
N MET A 70 2.24 2.68 -4.94
CA MET A 70 1.35 3.73 -4.48
C MET A 70 2.17 4.95 -4.00
N PRO A 71 1.86 6.17 -4.46
CA PRO A 71 2.54 7.36 -3.98
C PRO A 71 2.28 7.56 -2.48
N ALA A 72 3.34 7.80 -1.72
CA ALA A 72 3.28 8.03 -0.27
C ALA A 72 3.21 9.53 0.09
N THR A 73 2.82 10.38 -0.85
CA THR A 73 2.74 11.83 -0.64
C THR A 73 1.45 12.20 0.12
N PRO A 74 1.41 13.35 0.81
CA PRO A 74 0.20 13.82 1.48
C PRO A 74 -1.01 13.95 0.54
N GLU A 75 -0.77 14.37 -0.71
CA GLU A 75 -1.80 14.54 -1.74
C GLU A 75 -2.46 13.21 -2.10
N ALA A 76 -1.70 12.11 -2.08
CA ALA A 76 -2.23 10.78 -2.36
C ALA A 76 -3.32 10.35 -1.36
N ARG A 77 -3.28 10.88 -0.12
CA ARG A 77 -4.30 10.61 0.90
C ARG A 77 -5.67 11.19 0.51
N VAL A 78 -5.69 12.30 -0.21
CA VAL A 78 -6.91 13.01 -0.60
C VAL A 78 -7.63 12.32 -1.76
N MET A 79 -6.93 11.46 -2.50
CA MET A 79 -7.52 10.73 -3.64
C MET A 79 -8.52 9.65 -3.22
N TRP A 80 -8.35 9.03 -2.04
CA TRP A 80 -9.14 7.85 -1.66
C TRP A 80 -10.65 8.09 -1.54
N PRO A 81 -11.13 9.15 -0.85
CA PRO A 81 -12.57 9.36 -0.67
C PRO A 81 -13.32 9.64 -1.98
N PRO A 82 -12.87 10.54 -2.88
CA PRO A 82 -13.53 10.77 -4.17
C PRO A 82 -13.62 9.50 -5.03
N TYR A 83 -12.53 8.73 -5.14
CA TYR A 83 -12.56 7.46 -5.89
C TYR A 83 -13.51 6.43 -5.27
N THR A 84 -13.57 6.33 -3.93
CA THR A 84 -14.51 5.43 -3.24
C THR A 84 -15.96 5.85 -3.48
N LYS A 85 -16.24 7.15 -3.49
CA LYS A 85 -17.55 7.73 -3.82
C LYS A 85 -17.94 7.40 -5.27
N ALA A 86 -17.03 7.58 -6.22
CA ALA A 86 -17.25 7.25 -7.62
C ALA A 86 -17.54 5.75 -7.83
N LEU A 87 -16.73 4.87 -7.24
CA LEU A 87 -16.95 3.42 -7.28
C LEU A 87 -18.31 3.03 -6.70
N THR A 88 -18.71 3.65 -5.59
CA THR A 88 -20.03 3.43 -4.98
C THR A 88 -21.15 3.88 -5.90
N ALA A 89 -21.02 5.03 -6.57
CA ALA A 89 -22.01 5.52 -7.51
C ALA A 89 -22.14 4.58 -8.74
N ILE A 90 -21.02 4.09 -9.27
CA ILE A 90 -20.99 3.16 -10.40
C ILE A 90 -21.65 1.84 -10.00
N ILE A 91 -21.16 1.20 -8.92
CA ILE A 91 -21.57 -0.17 -8.56
C ILE A 91 -22.98 -0.20 -7.96
N ARG A 92 -23.32 0.73 -7.06
CA ARG A 92 -24.59 0.68 -6.31
C ARG A 92 -25.70 1.52 -6.91
N ARG A 93 -25.38 2.58 -7.66
CA ARG A 93 -26.36 3.53 -8.20
C ARG A 93 -26.42 3.51 -9.72
N ASN A 94 -25.70 2.58 -10.36
CA ASN A 94 -25.61 2.44 -11.81
C ASN A 94 -25.26 3.77 -12.51
N ALA A 95 -24.44 4.60 -11.87
CA ALA A 95 -23.96 5.84 -12.46
C ALA A 95 -23.08 5.53 -13.66
N ARG A 96 -23.11 6.40 -14.69
CA ARG A 96 -22.19 6.30 -15.81
C ARG A 96 -20.76 6.44 -15.31
N ILE A 97 -19.90 5.51 -15.74
CA ILE A 97 -18.48 5.45 -15.32
C ILE A 97 -17.78 6.79 -15.57
N ARG A 98 -17.98 7.36 -16.76
CA ARG A 98 -17.38 8.64 -17.16
C ARG A 98 -17.75 9.75 -16.17
N ASP A 99 -19.03 9.92 -15.90
CA ASP A 99 -19.53 11.04 -15.09
C ASP A 99 -19.06 10.90 -13.62
N ALA A 100 -19.13 9.69 -13.07
CA ALA A 100 -18.67 9.42 -11.70
C ALA A 100 -17.16 9.64 -11.52
N LEU A 101 -16.35 9.25 -12.52
CA LEU A 101 -14.91 9.47 -12.48
C LEU A 101 -14.52 10.93 -12.74
N SER A 102 -15.22 11.64 -13.62
CA SER A 102 -15.01 13.07 -13.84
C SER A 102 -15.33 13.90 -12.59
N GLU A 103 -16.39 13.55 -11.85
CA GLU A 103 -16.69 14.20 -10.56
C GLU A 103 -15.57 13.96 -9.54
N ALA A 104 -15.06 12.74 -9.44
CA ALA A 104 -13.94 12.44 -8.55
C ALA A 104 -12.66 13.20 -8.93
N ASP A 105 -12.35 13.29 -10.22
CA ASP A 105 -11.20 14.05 -10.74
C ASP A 105 -11.31 15.55 -10.44
N TRP A 106 -12.52 16.10 -10.59
CA TRP A 106 -12.79 17.50 -10.23
C TRP A 106 -12.60 17.75 -8.72
N GLU A 107 -13.13 16.87 -7.86
CA GLU A 107 -12.94 16.97 -6.41
C GLU A 107 -11.45 16.91 -6.02
N ILE A 108 -10.70 15.96 -6.59
CA ILE A 108 -9.26 15.81 -6.34
C ILE A 108 -8.49 17.07 -6.78
N SER A 109 -8.77 17.55 -8.00
CA SER A 109 -8.13 18.74 -8.57
C SER A 109 -8.38 19.98 -7.73
N ARG A 110 -9.59 20.14 -7.18
CA ARG A 110 -9.94 21.23 -6.26
C ARG A 110 -9.09 21.20 -4.99
N TYR A 111 -8.86 20.02 -4.40
CA TYR A 111 -8.03 19.91 -3.19
C TYR A 111 -6.56 20.17 -3.47
N ILE A 112 -6.00 19.56 -4.53
CA ILE A 112 -4.59 19.76 -4.89
C ILE A 112 -4.34 21.24 -5.28
N GLY A 113 -5.26 21.85 -6.03
CA GLY A 113 -5.22 23.27 -6.36
C GLY A 113 -5.29 24.20 -5.14
N ALA A 114 -6.09 23.84 -4.12
CA ALA A 114 -6.13 24.57 -2.86
C ALA A 114 -4.81 24.47 -2.07
N CYS A 115 -4.14 23.32 -2.10
CA CYS A 115 -2.82 23.14 -1.52
C CYS A 115 -1.74 23.97 -2.24
N ALA A 116 -1.79 24.07 -3.57
CA ALA A 116 -0.88 24.91 -4.36
C ALA A 116 -1.06 26.41 -4.09
N GLY A 117 -2.30 26.88 -3.92
CA GLY A 117 -2.62 28.28 -3.60
C GLY A 117 -2.31 28.69 -2.16
N GLY A 118 -2.14 27.75 -1.23
CA GLY A 118 -1.76 28.02 0.16
C GLY A 118 -0.27 28.29 0.36
N SER A 119 0.59 27.80 -0.54
CA SER A 119 2.04 27.95 -0.43
C SER A 119 2.54 29.37 -0.75
N THR A 120 1.76 30.20 -1.42
CA THR A 120 2.11 31.60 -1.75
C THR A 120 1.74 32.61 -0.65
N ARG A 121 0.99 32.22 0.38
CA ARG A 121 0.63 33.12 1.51
C ARG A 121 1.55 33.02 2.72
N ALA A 122 2.53 32.10 2.74
CA ALA A 122 3.44 31.91 3.87
C ALA A 122 4.78 32.67 3.77
N GLY A 123 4.95 33.56 2.78
CA GLY A 123 6.21 34.26 2.49
C GLY A 123 6.15 35.79 2.51
N GLY A 124 5.19 36.39 3.22
CA GLY A 124 4.98 37.84 3.23
C GLY A 124 4.76 38.41 4.63
N ALA A 125 5.75 38.26 5.51
CA ALA A 125 5.84 39.07 6.73
C ALA A 125 7.30 39.12 7.22
N ARG A 126 8.07 40.04 6.64
CA ARG A 126 9.05 40.93 7.30
C ARG A 126 9.69 41.84 6.26
#